data_AF-A0A849XTD5-F1
#
_entry.id   AF-A0A849XTD5-F1
#
_cell.length_a   1.000
_cell.length_b   1.000
_cell.length_c   1.000
_cell.angle_alpha   90.00
_cell.angle_beta   90.00
_cell.angle_gamma   90.00
#
_symmetry.space_group_name_H-M   'P 1'
#
loop_
_entity.id
_entity.type
_entity.pdbx_description
1 polymer ?
#
loop_
_entity_poly.entity_id
_entity_poly.type
_entity_poly.pdbx_seq_one_letter_code
_entity_poly.pdbx_strand_id
1 'polypeptide(L)'
;MNNIIKNVEITKTNLKVAANSDFRWAWDLPTIPGYYPLEVLAWNFHGDYDLWLNVSTAARYSTSNQFGIEGHNFGNGTATVTLFVHILYVKNGFCSYVKA
;
A
#
# COMPACT_ATOMS: atom_id res chain seq x y z
N MET A 1 18.99 19.92 9.56
CA MET A 1 17.95 19.73 8.52
C MET A 1 16.89 18.83 9.12
N ASN A 2 15.80 19.43 9.62
CA ASN A 2 14.71 18.69 10.27
C ASN A 2 14.03 17.78 9.24
N ASN A 3 13.87 16.48 9.52
CA ASN A 3 13.30 15.50 8.59
C ASN A 3 11.96 15.99 7.99
N ILE A 4 12.00 16.49 6.76
CA ILE A 4 10.81 16.93 6.00
C ILE A 4 10.03 15.72 5.48
N ILE A 5 10.75 14.61 5.28
CA ILE A 5 10.28 13.40 4.62
C ILE A 5 10.45 12.21 5.59
N LYS A 6 9.48 11.29 5.57
CA LYS A 6 9.54 9.98 6.22
C LYS A 6 9.09 8.90 5.25
N ASN A 7 9.91 7.86 5.06
CA ASN A 7 9.47 6.62 4.44
C ASN A 7 8.92 5.71 5.55
N VAL A 8 7.68 5.28 5.38
CA VAL A 8 6.99 4.39 6.31
C VAL A 8 6.66 3.10 5.60
N GLU A 9 7.21 2.01 6.10
CA GLU A 9 6.81 0.67 5.69
C GLU A 9 5.55 0.25 6.44
N ILE A 10 4.59 -0.30 5.70
CA ILE A 10 3.37 -0.89 6.22
C ILE A 10 3.35 -2.35 5.80
N THR A 11 3.22 -3.23 6.78
CA THR A 11 3.13 -4.68 6.57
C THR A 11 1.72 -5.16 6.85
N LYS A 12 1.15 -5.95 5.93
CA LYS A 12 -0.13 -6.65 6.10
C LYS A 12 0.09 -8.13 5.89
N THR A 13 -0.08 -8.91 6.94
CA THR A 13 0.14 -10.37 6.94
C THR A 13 -1.17 -11.13 6.82
N ASN A 14 -1.10 -12.42 6.50
CA ASN A 14 -2.25 -13.34 6.47
C ASN A 14 -3.37 -12.90 5.51
N LEU A 15 -3.02 -12.19 4.44
CA LEU A 15 -3.96 -11.83 3.39
C LEU A 15 -4.26 -13.09 2.57
N LYS A 16 -5.53 -13.49 2.52
CA LYS A 16 -5.98 -14.69 1.81
C LYS A 16 -6.67 -14.30 0.50
N VAL A 17 -6.20 -14.87 -0.61
CA VAL A 17 -6.82 -14.72 -1.93
C VAL A 17 -7.24 -16.08 -2.43
N ALA A 18 -8.51 -16.26 -2.76
CA ALA A 18 -9.00 -17.53 -3.29
C ALA A 18 -8.38 -17.83 -4.67
N ALA A 19 -8.39 -19.11 -5.06
CA ALA A 19 -7.90 -19.55 -6.36
C ALA A 19 -8.68 -18.88 -7.51
N ASN A 20 -7.98 -18.49 -8.59
CA ASN A 20 -8.57 -17.92 -9.80
C ASN A 20 -9.59 -16.79 -9.51
N SER A 21 -9.22 -15.87 -8.61
CA SER A 21 -10.12 -14.83 -8.11
C SER A 21 -9.46 -13.46 -8.03
N ASP A 22 -10.29 -12.44 -8.25
CA ASP A 22 -9.91 -11.05 -8.01
C ASP A 22 -9.93 -10.74 -6.51
N PHE A 23 -9.05 -9.83 -6.10
CA PHE A 23 -9.09 -9.25 -4.77
C PHE A 23 -9.03 -7.73 -4.84
N ARG A 24 -9.65 -7.10 -3.85
CA ARG A 24 -9.52 -5.66 -3.59
C ARG A 24 -9.49 -5.45 -2.09
N TRP A 25 -8.46 -4.75 -1.62
CA TRP A 25 -8.33 -4.37 -0.23
C TRP A 25 -8.09 -2.88 -0.11
N ALA A 26 -8.64 -2.29 0.94
CA ALA A 26 -8.32 -0.95 1.35
C ALA A 26 -8.12 -0.92 2.87
N TRP A 27 -7.20 -0.09 3.33
CA TRP A 27 -6.98 0.14 4.76
C TRP A 27 -6.55 1.57 5.03
N ASP A 28 -6.82 2.01 6.27
CA ASP A 28 -6.36 3.30 6.76
C ASP A 28 -4.84 3.29 6.93
N LEU A 29 -4.23 4.39 6.54
CA LEU A 29 -2.81 4.65 6.73
C LEU A 29 -2.52 5.10 8.17
N PRO A 30 -1.37 4.70 8.75
CA PRO A 30 -1.02 5.11 10.10
C PRO A 30 -0.95 6.64 10.21
N THR A 31 -1.62 7.18 11.21
CA THR A 31 -1.54 8.61 11.51
C THR A 31 -0.20 8.92 12.17
N ILE A 32 0.57 9.82 11.56
CA ILE A 32 1.86 10.29 12.10
C ILE A 32 1.71 11.78 12.46
N PRO A 33 1.83 12.15 13.75
CA PRO A 33 1.69 13.54 14.16
C PRO A 33 2.63 14.48 13.40
N GLY A 34 2.05 15.50 12.77
CA GLY A 34 2.78 16.50 12.00
C GLY A 34 3.21 16.08 10.59
N TYR A 35 2.75 14.93 10.09
CA TYR A 35 3.00 14.47 8.72
C TYR A 35 1.69 14.04 8.04
N TYR A 36 1.66 14.15 6.72
CA TYR A 36 0.59 13.62 5.88
C TYR A 36 1.17 12.65 4.85
N PRO A 37 0.46 11.56 4.50
CA PRO A 37 0.89 10.64 3.45
C PRO A 37 0.77 11.32 2.08
N LEU A 38 1.85 11.29 1.29
CA LEU A 38 1.95 11.93 -0.02
C LEU A 38 1.74 10.91 -1.15
N GLU A 39 2.59 9.89 -1.23
CA GLU A 39 2.63 8.93 -2.35
C GLU A 39 3.05 7.52 -1.90
N VAL A 40 2.71 6.53 -2.73
CA VAL A 40 3.19 5.16 -2.61
C VAL A 40 4.49 5.05 -3.41
N LEU A 41 5.59 4.67 -2.76
CA LEU A 41 6.89 4.55 -3.42
C LEU A 41 7.08 3.19 -4.06
N ALA A 42 6.71 2.14 -3.33
CA ALA A 42 6.90 0.76 -3.73
C ALA A 42 5.95 -0.14 -2.93
N TRP A 43 5.66 -1.30 -3.49
CA TRP A 43 4.96 -2.37 -2.81
C TRP A 43 5.48 -3.71 -3.31
N ASN A 44 5.41 -4.74 -2.46
CA ASN A 44 5.81 -6.10 -2.80
C ASN A 44 5.00 -7.13 -2.00
N PHE A 45 4.82 -8.31 -2.58
CA PHE A 45 4.24 -9.46 -1.90
C PHE A 45 5.31 -10.50 -1.59
N HIS A 46 5.16 -11.15 -0.44
CA HIS A 46 5.90 -12.34 -0.07
C HIS A 46 4.89 -13.42 0.35
N GLY A 47 4.98 -14.62 -0.21
CA GLY A 47 4.08 -15.73 0.10
C GLY A 47 4.30 -16.92 -0.83
N ASP A 48 3.34 -17.84 -0.83
CA ASP A 48 3.42 -19.08 -1.61
C ASP A 48 3.55 -18.79 -3.12
N TYR A 49 4.73 -19.09 -3.66
CA TYR A 49 5.13 -18.82 -5.05
C TYR A 49 4.38 -19.68 -6.10
N ASP A 50 3.63 -20.70 -5.66
CA ASP A 50 2.75 -21.50 -6.55
C ASP A 50 1.55 -20.70 -7.08
N LEU A 51 1.41 -19.45 -6.63
CA LEU A 51 0.27 -18.57 -6.91
C LEU A 51 0.80 -17.30 -7.54
N TRP A 52 0.57 -17.15 -8.84
CA TRP A 52 0.93 -15.93 -9.56
C TRP A 52 -0.09 -14.85 -9.19
N LEU A 53 0.34 -13.88 -8.39
CA LEU A 53 -0.44 -12.68 -8.07
C LEU A 53 0.02 -11.53 -8.94
N ASN A 54 -0.93 -10.87 -9.59
CA ASN A 54 -0.67 -9.60 -10.28
C ASN A 54 -1.51 -8.51 -9.66
N VAL A 55 -0.89 -7.37 -9.39
CA VAL A 55 -1.56 -6.16 -8.92
C VAL A 55 -1.74 -5.26 -10.11
N SER A 56 -2.99 -4.97 -10.44
CA SER A 56 -3.31 -4.04 -11.53
C SER A 56 -3.22 -2.60 -11.07
N THR A 57 -3.58 -2.30 -9.82
CA THR A 57 -3.49 -0.94 -9.28
C THR A 57 -3.16 -0.91 -7.79
N ALA A 58 -2.40 0.11 -7.40
CA ALA A 58 -2.15 0.50 -6.02
C ALA A 58 -2.23 2.02 -5.93
N ALA A 59 -3.07 2.56 -5.05
CA ALA A 59 -3.31 3.99 -4.97
C ALA A 59 -3.56 4.47 -3.54
N ARG A 60 -3.10 5.69 -3.26
CA ARG A 60 -3.52 6.45 -2.07
C ARG A 60 -4.80 7.21 -2.40
N TYR A 61 -5.83 7.00 -1.60
CA TYR A 61 -7.06 7.79 -1.67
C TYR A 61 -6.90 9.05 -0.82
N SER A 62 -6.71 10.17 -1.51
CA SER A 62 -6.34 11.44 -0.88
C SER A 62 -7.38 12.01 0.07
N THR A 63 -8.65 11.65 -0.14
CA THR A 63 -9.78 12.11 0.66
C THR A 63 -10.02 11.27 1.91
N SER A 64 -9.48 10.06 2.01
CA SER A 64 -9.74 9.13 3.13
C SER A 64 -8.49 8.70 3.90
N ASN A 65 -7.29 9.17 3.55
CA ASN A 65 -6.02 8.66 4.11
C ASN A 65 -5.93 7.12 4.03
N GLN A 66 -6.51 6.54 2.98
CA GLN A 66 -6.50 5.11 2.76
C GLN A 66 -5.55 4.74 1.64
N PHE A 67 -5.05 3.52 1.71
CA PHE A 67 -4.38 2.86 0.60
C PHE A 67 -5.25 1.71 0.10
N GLY A 68 -5.41 1.64 -1.21
CA GLY A 68 -6.08 0.55 -1.89
C GLY A 68 -5.12 -0.23 -2.78
N ILE A 69 -5.35 -1.54 -2.85
CA ILE A 69 -4.69 -2.43 -3.81
C ILE A 69 -5.72 -3.39 -4.40
N GLU A 70 -5.58 -3.68 -5.68
CA GLU A 70 -6.40 -4.67 -6.37
C GLU A 70 -5.55 -5.53 -7.30
N GLY A 71 -6.00 -6.76 -7.53
CA GLY A 71 -5.27 -7.71 -8.33
C GLY A 71 -6.01 -9.02 -8.53
N HIS A 72 -5.30 -10.01 -9.05
CA HIS A 72 -5.82 -11.34 -9.35
C HIS A 72 -4.84 -12.44 -8.95
N ASN A 73 -5.38 -13.55 -8.43
CA ASN A 73 -4.64 -14.79 -8.20
C ASN A 73 -4.88 -15.77 -9.35
N PHE A 74 -3.88 -16.02 -10.19
CA PHE A 74 -3.99 -16.92 -11.35
C PHE A 74 -3.78 -18.40 -11.02
N GLY A 75 -3.36 -18.75 -9.79
CA GLY A 75 -3.10 -20.14 -9.45
C GLY A 75 -4.36 -20.87 -8.96
N ASN A 76 -4.25 -22.20 -8.90
CA ASN A 76 -5.35 -23.11 -8.58
C ASN A 76 -5.57 -23.32 -7.06
N GLY A 77 -4.74 -22.69 -6.23
CA GLY A 77 -4.80 -22.75 -4.76
C GLY A 77 -5.21 -21.42 -4.12
N THR A 78 -5.52 -21.45 -2.82
CA THR A 78 -5.68 -20.22 -2.04
C THR A 78 -4.31 -19.68 -1.67
N ALA A 79 -4.03 -18.42 -1.98
CA ALA A 79 -2.78 -17.76 -1.64
C ALA A 79 -2.87 -17.12 -0.26
N THR A 80 -1.89 -17.41 0.60
CA THR A 80 -1.67 -16.63 1.82
C THR A 80 -0.42 -15.78 1.61
N VAL A 81 -0.59 -14.46 1.68
CA VAL A 81 0.50 -13.53 1.40
C VAL A 81 0.67 -12.47 2.47
N THR A 82 1.90 -11.98 2.53
CA THR A 82 2.28 -10.77 3.25
C THR A 82 2.56 -9.68 2.23
N LEU A 83 1.92 -8.52 2.41
CA LEU A 83 2.15 -7.33 1.62
C LEU A 83 3.02 -6.35 2.39
N PHE A 84 4.02 -5.81 1.71
CA PHE A 84 4.87 -4.70 2.16
C PHE A 84 4.58 -3.49 1.29
N VAL A 85 4.34 -2.33 1.89
CA VAL A 85 4.10 -1.07 1.18
C VAL A 85 4.95 0.02 1.79
N HIS A 86 5.72 0.71 0.96
CA HIS A 86 6.45 1.92 1.35
C HIS A 86 5.66 3.16 0.94
N ILE A 87 5.37 4.01 1.91
CA ILE A 87 4.62 5.25 1.71
C ILE A 87 5.47 6.42 2.16
N LEU A 88 5.51 7.44 1.31
CA LEU A 88 6.15 8.71 1.62
C LEU A 88 5.22 9.57 2.45
N TYR A 89 5.68 10.03 3.60
CA TYR A 89 5.03 11.02 4.45
C TYR A 89 5.83 12.31 4.42
N VAL A 90 5.13 13.43 4.29
CA VAL A 90 5.73 14.77 4.27
C VAL A 90 5.22 15.58 5.44
N LYS A 91 6.10 16.40 6.04
CA LYS A 91 5.76 17.24 7.17
C LYS A 91 4.68 18.28 6.79
N ASN A 92 3.71 18.48 7.67
CA ASN A 92 2.65 19.48 7.50
C ASN A 92 3.27 20.87 7.29
N GLY A 93 2.73 21.63 6.33
CA GLY A 93 3.25 22.95 5.93
C GLY A 93 4.29 22.94 4.80
N PHE A 94 4.74 21.76 4.32
CA PHE A 94 5.51 21.65 3.07
C PHE A 94 4.62 21.44 1.83
N CYS A 95 3.38 20.98 2.01
CA CYS A 95 2.42 20.79 0.93
C CYS A 95 1.94 22.11 0.30
N SER A 96 2.14 23.25 0.98
CA SER A 96 1.79 24.57 0.45
C SER A 96 2.68 25.04 -0.71
N TYR A 97 3.77 24.33 -1.00
CA TYR A 97 4.68 24.62 -2.11
C TYR A 97 4.45 23.74 -3.36
N VAL A 98 3.54 22.78 -3.29
CA VAL A 98 3.13 21.98 -4.46
C VAL A 98 1.66 22.31 -4.76
N LYS A 99 1.43 23.51 -5.27
CA LYS A 99 0.22 23.78 -6.06
C LYS A 99 0.48 23.24 -7.46
N ALA A 100 -0.44 22.40 -7.95
CA ALA A 100 -0.51 22.04 -9.36
C ALA A 100 -0.66 23.28 -10.25
#